data_AF-A0A0G0JLE1-F1
#
_entry.id   AF-A0A0G0JLE1-F1
#
_cell.length_a   1.000
_cell.length_b   1.000
_cell.length_c   1.000
_cell.angle_alpha   90.00
_cell.angle_beta   90.00
_cell.angle_gamma   90.00
#
_symmetry.space_group_name_H-M   'P 1'
#
loop_
_entity.id
_entity.type
_entity.pdbx_description
1 polymer ?
#
loop_
_entity_poly.entity_id
_entity_poly.type
_entity_poly.pdbx_seq_one_letter_code
_entity_poly.pdbx_strand_id
1 'polypeptide(L)' 'MNKNITTALQKEPNGTIRLTITIPSADVKKTWEEMMLEVVNNAEVQGFRKGKAPRKLVEEK' A
#
# COMPACT_ATOMS: atom_id res chain seq x y z
N MET A 1 -13.31 -2.10 12.52
CA MET A 1 -13.12 -3.07 11.41
C MET A 1 -12.03 -4.03 11.84
N ASN A 2 -12.36 -5.32 11.89
CA ASN A 2 -11.54 -6.34 12.52
C ASN A 2 -10.53 -6.82 11.47
N LYS A 3 -9.31 -6.30 11.50
CA LYS A 3 -8.25 -6.73 10.56
C LYS A 3 -7.75 -8.11 11.00
N ASN A 4 -8.00 -9.14 10.20
CA ASN A 4 -7.50 -10.49 10.41
C ASN A 4 -6.02 -10.56 10.01
N ILE A 5 -5.16 -9.88 10.78
CA ILE A 5 -3.71 -9.98 10.65
C ILE A 5 -3.28 -11.20 11.44
N THR A 6 -2.69 -12.18 10.76
CA THR A 6 -2.13 -13.35 11.44
C THR A 6 -0.64 -13.13 11.66
N THR A 7 -0.18 -13.26 12.90
CA THR A 7 1.23 -13.20 13.26
C THR A 7 1.67 -14.55 13.80
N ALA A 8 2.79 -15.07 13.31
CA ALA A 8 3.41 -16.29 13.81
C ALA A 8 4.85 -16.01 14.22
N LEU A 9 5.20 -16.39 15.45
CA LEU A 9 6.53 -16.18 16.03
C LEU A 9 7.23 -17.53 16.19
N GLN A 10 8.43 -17.67 15.62
CA GLN A 10 9.30 -18.82 15.82
C GLN A 10 10.62 -18.35 16.45
N LYS A 11 11.06 -19.06 17.48
CA LYS A 11 12.39 -18.88 18.08
C LYS A 11 13.27 -20.02 17.58
N GLU A 12 14.34 -19.67 16.87
CA GLU A 12 15.30 -20.62 16.34
C GLU A 12 16.34 -20.99 17.41
N PRO A 13 16.96 -22.19 17.32
CA PRO A 13 17.92 -22.67 18.31
C PRO A 13 19.17 -21.80 18.49
N ASN A 14 19.51 -21.00 17.47
CA ASN A 14 20.62 -20.05 17.48
C ASN A 14 20.26 -18.69 18.13
N GLY A 15 19.07 -18.56 18.73
CA GLY A 15 18.57 -17.32 19.32
C GLY A 15 17.90 -16.37 18.33
N THR A 16 17.79 -16.72 17.04
CA THR A 16 17.11 -15.91 16.03
C THR A 16 15.60 -15.96 16.21
N ILE A 17 14.92 -14.82 16.02
CA ILE A 17 13.46 -14.73 16.09
C ILE A 17 12.91 -14.53 14.67
N ARG A 18 12.07 -15.45 14.20
CA ARG A 18 11.36 -15.38 12.93
C ARG A 18 9.92 -14.94 13.18
N LEU A 19 9.54 -13.79 12.65
CA LEU A 19 8.19 -13.27 12.69
C LEU A 19 7.58 -13.36 11.28
N THR A 20 6.49 -14.13 11.15
CA THR A 20 5.69 -14.20 9.91
C THR A 20 4.44 -13.35 10.11
N ILE A 21 4.21 -12.41 9.21
CA ILE A 21 3.03 -11.54 9.22
C ILE A 21 2.25 -11.82 7.95
N THR A 22 1.00 -12.26 8.08
CA THR A 22 0.09 -12.45 6.96
C THR A 22 -0.85 -11.26 6.89
N ILE A 23 -0.79 -10.52 5.79
CA ILE A 23 -1.62 -9.35 5.52
C ILE A 23 -2.64 -9.73 4.45
N PRO A 24 -3.95 -9.55 4.70
CA PRO A 24 -4.97 -9.77 3.68
C PRO A 24 -4.75 -8.88 2.44
N SER A 25 -4.81 -9.46 1.25
CA SER A 25 -4.64 -8.70 -0.01
C SER A 25 -5.68 -7.59 -0.19
N ALA A 26 -6.88 -7.76 0.38
CA ALA A 26 -7.92 -6.74 0.36
C ALA A 26 -7.50 -5.46 1.09
N ASP A 27 -6.78 -5.57 2.21
CA ASP A 27 -6.29 -4.43 2.97
C ASP A 27 -5.16 -3.71 2.23
N VAL A 28 -4.29 -4.46 1.55
CA VAL A 28 -3.25 -3.90 0.68
C VAL A 28 -3.88 -3.10 -0.46
N LYS A 29 -4.85 -3.69 -1.16
CA LYS A 29 -5.55 -3.03 -2.27
C LYS A 29 -6.25 -1.75 -1.83
N LYS A 30 -6.98 -1.80 -0.71
CA LYS A 30 -7.68 -0.62 -0.18
C LYS A 30 -6.69 0.50 0.16
N THR A 31 -5.62 0.18 0.85
CA THR A 31 -4.61 1.17 1.25
C THR A 31 -3.92 1.76 0.03
N TRP A 32 -3.63 0.93 -0.98
CA TRP A 32 -3.10 1.40 -2.26
C TRP A 32 -4.05 2.38 -2.96
N GLU A 33 -5.34 2.07 -3.03
CA GLU A 33 -6.35 2.95 -3.64
C GLU A 33 -6.48 4.30 -2.91
N GLU A 34 -6.45 4.30 -1.58
CA GLU A 34 -6.49 5.52 -0.75
C GLU A 34 -5.25 6.39 -0.99
N MET A 35 -4.06 5.79 -0.97
CA MET A 35 -2.80 6.50 -1.26
C MET A 35 -2.77 7.03 -2.69
N MET A 36 -3.22 6.24 -3.67
CA MET A 36 -3.23 6.66 -5.07
C MET A 36 -4.19 7.82 -5.32
N LEU A 37 -5.31 7.91 -4.60
CA LEU A 37 -6.19 9.07 -4.64
C LEU A 37 -5.45 10.34 -4.20
N GLU A 38 -4.70 10.27 -3.10
CA GLU A 38 -3.91 11.39 -2.61
C GLU A 38 -2.81 11.80 -3.61
N VAL A 39 -2.11 10.81 -4.18
CA VAL A 39 -1.10 11.04 -5.21
C VAL A 39 -1.71 11.72 -6.43
N VAL A 40 -2.83 11.23 -6.96
CA VAL A 40 -3.51 11.83 -8.13
C VAL A 40 -3.97 13.25 -7.84
N ASN A 41 -4.49 13.53 -6.65
CA ASN A 41 -4.94 14.87 -6.26
C ASN A 41 -3.79 15.88 -6.12
N ASN A 42 -2.57 15.41 -5.87
CA ASN A 42 -1.39 16.26 -5.71
C ASN A 42 -0.45 16.22 -6.92
N ALA A 43 -0.64 15.29 -7.85
CA ALA A 43 0.23 15.09 -8.99
C ALA A 43 0.27 16.32 -9.91
N GLU A 44 1.48 16.70 -10.27
CA GLU A 44 1.77 17.73 -11.26
C GLU A 44 2.22 17.03 -12.55
N VAL A 45 1.30 16.90 -13.49
CA VAL A 45 1.55 16.31 -14.81
C VAL A 45 1.50 17.41 -15.85
N GLN A 46 2.55 17.53 -16.67
CA GLN A 46 2.64 18.52 -17.73
C GLN A 46 1.41 18.45 -18.64
N GLY A 47 0.82 19.61 -18.95
CA GLY A 47 -0.41 19.70 -19.74
C GLY A 47 -1.70 19.57 -18.93
N PHE A 48 -1.62 19.21 -17.65
CA PHE A 48 -2.76 19.17 -16.74
C PHE A 48 -2.59 20.17 -15.60
N ARG A 49 -3.70 20.77 -15.17
CA ARG A 49 -3.71 21.52 -13.90
C ARG A 49 -3.44 20.53 -12.76
N LYS A 50 -2.66 20.96 -11.76
CA LYS A 50 -2.36 20.16 -10.56
C LYS A 50 -3.61 19.44 -10.02
N GLY A 51 -3.49 18.14 -9.77
CA GLY A 51 -4.58 17.33 -9.24
C GLY A 51 -5.71 16.99 -10.23
N LYS A 52 -5.58 17.40 -11.50
CA LYS A 52 -6.59 17.13 -12.56
C LYS A 52 -6.05 16.24 -13.68
N ALA A 53 -4.89 15.63 -13.49
CA ALA A 53 -4.37 14.63 -14.40
C ALA A 53 -5.19 13.33 -14.31
N PRO A 54 -5.49 12.67 -15.44
CA PRO A 54 -6.11 11.35 -15.44
C PRO A 54 -5.28 10.33 -14.66
N ARG A 55 -5.94 9.53 -13.80
CA ARG A 55 -5.28 8.54 -12.94
C ARG A 55 -4.31 7.62 -13.70
N LYS A 56 -4.70 7.11 -14.88
CA LYS A 56 -3.87 6.21 -15.69
C LYS A 56 -2.49 6.81 -16.02
N LEU A 57 -2.46 8.11 -16.34
CA LEU A 57 -1.20 8.80 -16.64
C LEU A 57 -0.35 9.06 -15.39
N VAL A 58 -0.96 9.09 -14.20
CA VAL A 58 -0.27 9.21 -12.92
C VAL A 58 0.27 7.85 -12.47
N GLU A 59 -0.46 6.76 -12.73
CA GLU A 59 -0.03 5.38 -12.43
C GLU A 59 1.07 4.86 -13.36
N GLU A 60 1.15 5.36 -14.59
CA GLU A 60 2.20 5.01 -15.57
C GLU A 60 3.52 5.76 -15.38
N LYS A 61 3.54 6.79 -14.50
CA LYS A 61 4.72 7.59 -14.17
C LYS A 61 5.46 7.05 -12.96
#